data_AF-A0A498N8K7-F1
#
_entry.id   AF-A0A498N8K7-F1
#
_cell.length_a   1.000
_cell.length_b   1.000
_cell.length_c   1.000
_cell.angle_alpha   90.00
_cell.angle_beta   90.00
_cell.angle_gamma   90.00
#
_symmetry.space_group_name_H-M   'P 1'
#
loop_
_entity.id
_entity.type
_entity.pdbx_description
1 polymer ?
#
loop_
_entity_poly.entity_id
_entity_poly.type
_entity_poly.pdbx_seq_one_letter_code
_entity_poly.pdbx_strand_id
1 'polypeptide(L)'
;MILEMFQEDISRYSILIFTHADRLRGESIERFVSKQNRKVQELVEGFGRRFVAFDNTNPTNRDQVRRLLQKVDELLVVNENRHFTNEVTEAMQKAQRIIEERIQAETAERMRKIKQEVRKIADVRWRAFLSDMNEERQETERRRKRIQRRIDQIQADIKKEEQNVQPISERLRRFTASLQTELVNMGRLEERRMEEERERKEQEEREQRDLDIWIQEEEQRRLSEEKPKNLLSPDHIKIVTMLTMFMLGIGATFAPALLAFLFPAAPAVETGLAATILSRFLAAEGWGFVWVAAGVVKAAALTRCSIQ
;
A
#
# COMPACT_ATOMS: atom_id res chain seq x y z
N MET A 1 -28.56 24.55 18.59
CA MET A 1 -27.73 23.33 18.45
C MET A 1 -26.83 23.36 17.22
N ILE A 2 -27.33 23.25 15.97
CA ILE A 2 -26.43 23.31 14.78
C ILE A 2 -25.72 24.68 14.68
N LEU A 3 -26.47 25.79 14.78
CA LEU A 3 -25.87 27.13 14.74
C LEU A 3 -24.87 27.40 15.90
N GLU A 4 -25.04 26.73 17.04
CA GLU A 4 -24.16 26.86 18.21
C GLU A 4 -22.89 26.01 18.07
N MET A 5 -22.97 24.87 17.38
CA MET A 5 -21.83 23.96 17.18
C MET A 5 -20.81 24.49 16.18
N PHE A 6 -21.27 25.24 15.19
CA PHE A 6 -20.42 25.67 14.09
C PHE A 6 -19.81 27.06 14.27
N GLN A 7 -20.22 27.80 15.33
CA GLN A 7 -19.75 29.12 15.81
C GLN A 7 -19.70 30.27 14.80
N GLU A 8 -19.54 29.97 13.51
CA GLU A 8 -19.62 30.87 12.36
C GLU A 8 -20.96 30.75 11.63
N ASP A 9 -21.19 31.66 10.68
CA ASP A 9 -22.37 31.78 9.81
C ASP A 9 -22.55 30.56 8.87
N ILE A 10 -22.71 29.35 9.41
CA ILE A 10 -23.05 28.13 8.65
C ILE A 10 -24.34 28.31 7.85
N SER A 11 -25.19 29.24 8.27
CA SER A 11 -26.38 29.70 7.56
C SER A 11 -26.06 30.23 6.14
N ARG A 12 -24.87 30.80 5.91
CA ARG A 12 -24.39 31.25 4.58
C ARG A 12 -24.06 30.10 3.66
N TYR A 13 -23.72 28.93 4.20
CA TYR A 13 -23.33 27.73 3.47
C TYR A 13 -24.40 26.63 3.52
N SER A 14 -25.63 26.96 3.92
CA SER A 14 -26.71 25.99 4.14
C SER A 14 -27.94 26.31 3.29
N ILE A 15 -28.64 25.24 2.88
CA ILE A 15 -29.95 25.28 2.20
C ILE A 15 -30.93 24.48 3.06
N LEU A 16 -32.08 25.06 3.37
CA LEU A 16 -33.13 24.37 4.12
C LEU A 16 -33.94 23.45 3.19
N ILE A 17 -34.15 22.20 3.60
CA ILE A 17 -34.96 21.23 2.85
C ILE A 17 -36.24 20.95 3.63
N PHE A 18 -37.37 21.34 3.07
CA PHE A 18 -38.70 20.98 3.57
C PHE A 18 -39.14 19.67 2.94
N THR A 19 -39.24 18.61 3.72
CA THR A 19 -39.75 17.32 3.24
C THR A 19 -41.28 17.30 3.21
N HIS A 20 -41.85 16.24 2.61
CA HIS A 20 -43.29 16.06 2.44
C HIS A 20 -43.96 17.11 1.54
N ALA A 21 -43.29 17.46 0.43
CA ALA A 21 -43.86 18.38 -0.55
C ALA A 21 -45.16 17.88 -1.20
N ASP A 22 -45.44 16.58 -1.15
CA ASP A 22 -46.72 15.96 -1.53
C ASP A 22 -47.91 16.59 -0.79
N ARG A 23 -47.69 17.08 0.43
CA ARG A 23 -48.72 17.69 1.28
C ARG A 23 -49.02 19.15 0.95
N LEU A 24 -48.26 19.76 0.06
CA LEU A 24 -48.50 21.15 -0.36
C LEU A 24 -49.72 21.30 -1.27
N ARG A 25 -50.30 20.20 -1.79
CA ARG A 25 -51.55 20.20 -2.59
C ARG A 25 -51.54 21.22 -3.75
N GLY A 26 -50.39 21.38 -4.41
CA GLY A 26 -50.21 22.33 -5.52
C GLY A 26 -49.85 23.77 -5.10
N GLU A 27 -49.75 24.05 -3.80
CA GLU A 27 -49.20 25.32 -3.30
C GLU A 27 -47.66 25.33 -3.42
N SER A 28 -47.09 26.46 -3.84
CA SER A 28 -45.65 26.67 -3.83
C SER A 28 -45.11 26.74 -2.39
N ILE A 29 -43.92 26.20 -2.14
CA ILE A 29 -43.31 26.23 -0.81
C ILE A 29 -43.12 27.66 -0.28
N GLU A 30 -42.84 28.62 -1.15
CA GLU A 30 -42.69 30.04 -0.81
C GLU A 30 -43.97 30.63 -0.21
N ARG A 31 -45.11 30.32 -0.84
CA ARG A 31 -46.44 30.74 -0.36
C ARG A 31 -46.81 30.02 0.93
N PHE A 32 -46.52 28.72 1.03
CA PHE A 32 -46.74 27.97 2.26
C PHE A 32 -45.96 28.56 3.44
N VAL A 33 -44.67 28.86 3.25
CA VAL A 33 -43.79 29.47 4.25
C VAL A 33 -44.26 30.87 4.66
N SER A 34 -44.73 31.70 3.71
CA SER A 34 -45.26 33.04 4.02
C SER A 34 -46.50 33.06 4.93
N LYS A 35 -47.23 31.93 4.98
CA LYS A 35 -48.41 31.76 5.84
C LYS A 35 -48.06 31.16 7.21
N GLN A 36 -46.84 30.69 7.39
CA GLN A 36 -46.41 30.09 8.65
C GLN A 36 -46.16 31.15 9.73
N ASN A 37 -46.05 30.67 10.96
CA ASN A 37 -45.75 31.52 12.11
C ASN A 37 -44.42 32.26 11.96
N ARG A 38 -44.27 33.32 12.75
CA ARG A 38 -43.09 34.20 12.74
C ARG A 38 -41.76 33.45 12.93
N LYS A 39 -41.75 32.37 13.72
CA LYS A 39 -40.53 31.56 13.93
C LYS A 39 -40.03 30.90 12.65
N VAL A 40 -40.94 30.39 11.80
CA VAL A 40 -40.57 29.78 10.52
C VAL A 40 -40.08 30.85 9.54
N GLN A 41 -40.68 32.04 9.57
CA GLN A 41 -40.25 33.17 8.74
C GLN A 41 -38.85 33.65 9.12
N GLU A 42 -38.59 33.84 10.42
CA GLU A 42 -37.27 34.21 10.96
C GLU A 42 -36.21 33.14 10.64
N LEU A 43 -36.58 31.85 10.69
CA LEU A 43 -35.69 30.76 10.32
C LEU A 43 -35.28 30.84 8.83
N VAL A 44 -36.25 30.98 7.91
CA VAL A 44 -35.89 31.03 6.47
C VAL A 44 -35.11 32.29 6.12
N GLU A 45 -35.36 33.40 6.81
CA GLU A 45 -34.60 34.64 6.67
C GLU A 45 -33.15 34.48 7.14
N GLY A 46 -32.92 33.82 8.28
CA GLY A 46 -31.58 33.52 8.79
C GLY A 46 -30.72 32.71 7.82
N PHE A 47 -31.34 31.92 6.94
CA PHE A 47 -30.68 31.13 5.90
C PHE A 47 -30.71 31.80 4.51
N GLY A 48 -30.96 33.11 4.45
CA GLY A 48 -30.95 33.89 3.21
C GLY A 48 -32.07 33.51 2.23
N ARG A 49 -33.19 33.00 2.75
CA ARG A 49 -34.35 32.47 1.99
C ARG A 49 -33.97 31.34 1.02
N ARG A 50 -32.88 30.63 1.29
CA ARG A 50 -32.45 29.43 0.55
C ARG A 50 -33.15 28.21 1.10
N PHE A 51 -34.30 27.87 0.51
CA PHE A 51 -35.02 26.64 0.86
C PHE A 51 -35.64 25.96 -0.36
N VAL A 52 -35.78 24.63 -0.30
CA VAL A 52 -36.48 23.81 -1.30
C VAL A 52 -37.49 22.90 -0.62
N ALA A 53 -38.53 22.52 -1.36
CA ALA A 53 -39.42 21.44 -0.95
C ALA A 53 -39.09 20.15 -1.71
N PHE A 54 -39.08 19.03 -0.98
CA PHE A 54 -38.78 17.69 -1.47
C PHE A 54 -39.93 16.74 -1.18
N ASP A 55 -40.37 16.02 -2.21
CA ASP A 55 -41.32 14.91 -2.11
C ASP A 55 -40.56 13.59 -2.22
N ASN A 56 -40.30 13.00 -1.06
CA ASN A 56 -39.59 11.72 -0.93
C ASN A 56 -40.46 10.51 -1.34
N THR A 57 -41.75 10.70 -1.63
CA THR A 57 -42.64 9.63 -2.10
C THR A 57 -42.52 9.39 -3.61
N ASN A 58 -41.93 10.33 -4.34
CA ASN A 58 -41.68 10.23 -5.77
C ASN A 58 -40.17 10.29 -6.10
N PRO A 59 -39.41 9.20 -5.85
CA PRO A 59 -37.96 9.16 -6.05
C PRO A 59 -37.54 9.24 -7.52
N THR A 60 -38.46 9.01 -8.46
CA THR A 60 -38.19 9.10 -9.91
C THR A 60 -38.15 10.54 -10.42
N ASN A 61 -38.65 11.50 -9.64
CA ASN A 61 -38.72 12.90 -10.04
C ASN A 61 -37.36 13.60 -9.92
N ARG A 62 -36.58 13.55 -11.01
CA ARG A 62 -35.27 14.21 -11.09
C ARG A 62 -35.33 15.74 -11.10
N ASP A 63 -36.49 16.36 -11.34
CA ASP A 63 -36.61 17.82 -11.34
C ASP A 63 -36.40 18.42 -9.95
N GLN A 64 -36.72 17.69 -8.89
CA GLN A 64 -36.48 18.12 -7.51
C GLN A 64 -34.98 18.19 -7.21
N VAL A 65 -34.25 17.16 -7.66
CA VAL A 65 -32.78 17.10 -7.56
C VAL A 65 -32.16 18.24 -8.37
N ARG A 66 -32.63 18.47 -9.60
CA ARG A 66 -32.15 19.58 -10.44
C ARG A 66 -32.32 20.94 -9.77
N ARG A 67 -33.47 21.21 -9.14
CA ARG A 67 -33.69 22.47 -8.39
C ARG A 67 -32.79 22.61 -7.17
N LEU A 68 -32.51 21.52 -6.47
CA LEU A 68 -31.57 21.53 -5.35
C LEU A 68 -30.16 21.84 -5.85
N LEU A 69 -29.69 21.19 -6.93
CA LEU A 69 -28.38 21.45 -7.52
C LEU A 69 -28.24 22.89 -7.99
N GLN A 70 -29.27 23.47 -8.62
CA GLN A 70 -29.28 24.89 -8.99
C GLN A 70 -29.09 25.80 -7.77
N LYS A 71 -29.75 25.50 -6.63
CA LYS A 71 -29.53 26.27 -5.40
C LYS A 71 -28.15 26.05 -4.79
N VAL A 72 -27.56 24.87 -4.96
CA VAL A 72 -26.17 24.61 -4.57
C VAL A 72 -25.22 25.44 -5.43
N ASP A 73 -25.44 25.53 -6.74
CA ASP A 73 -24.64 26.37 -7.63
C ASP A 73 -24.75 27.86 -7.24
N GLU A 74 -25.97 28.36 -6.99
CA GLU A 74 -26.20 29.72 -6.48
C GLU A 74 -25.48 29.96 -5.14
N LEU A 75 -25.54 28.99 -4.23
CA LEU A 75 -24.87 29.03 -2.93
C LEU A 75 -23.34 29.12 -3.09
N LEU A 76 -22.77 28.34 -4.01
CA LEU A 76 -21.33 28.36 -4.29
C LEU A 76 -20.90 29.70 -4.88
N VAL A 77 -21.65 30.25 -5.84
CA VAL A 77 -21.36 31.56 -6.43
C VAL A 77 -21.38 32.67 -5.37
N VAL A 78 -22.40 32.69 -4.50
CA VAL A 78 -22.52 33.69 -3.42
C VAL A 78 -21.39 33.56 -2.40
N ASN A 79 -20.85 32.37 -2.19
CA ASN A 79 -19.71 32.12 -1.30
C ASN A 79 -18.35 32.09 -2.04
N GLU A 80 -18.27 32.66 -3.26
CA GLU A 80 -17.03 32.73 -4.05
C GLU A 80 -16.36 31.37 -4.28
N ASN A 81 -17.18 30.31 -4.44
CA ASN A 81 -16.76 28.92 -4.55
C ASN A 81 -15.95 28.39 -3.35
N ARG A 82 -15.99 29.07 -2.21
CA ARG A 82 -15.41 28.56 -0.97
C ARG A 82 -16.36 27.56 -0.32
N HIS A 83 -15.78 26.52 0.26
CA HIS A 83 -16.50 25.61 1.14
C HIS A 83 -16.51 26.18 2.56
N PHE A 84 -17.49 25.76 3.35
CA PHE A 84 -17.51 26.09 4.77
C PHE A 84 -16.25 25.52 5.45
N THR A 85 -15.51 26.38 6.14
CA THR A 85 -14.32 26.04 6.91
C THR A 85 -14.47 26.57 8.32
N ASN A 86 -14.50 25.68 9.30
CA ASN A 86 -14.31 26.00 10.72
C ASN A 86 -13.16 25.18 11.32
N GLU A 87 -12.80 25.48 12.56
CA GLU A 87 -11.72 24.79 13.29
C GLU A 87 -11.88 23.26 13.29
N VAL A 88 -13.12 22.76 13.37
CA VAL A 88 -13.44 21.33 13.32
C VAL A 88 -13.12 20.73 11.94
N THR A 89 -13.48 21.41 10.85
CA THR A 89 -13.16 20.96 9.48
C THR A 89 -11.65 21.02 9.20
N GLU A 90 -10.93 22.02 9.71
CA GLU A 90 -9.48 22.10 9.54
C GLU A 90 -8.75 20.99 10.31
N ALA A 91 -9.16 20.73 11.55
CA ALA A 91 -8.62 19.63 12.35
C ALA A 91 -8.86 18.28 11.65
N MET A 92 -10.03 18.09 11.05
CA MET A 92 -10.37 16.88 10.28
C MET A 92 -9.50 16.74 9.02
N GLN A 93 -9.31 17.81 8.25
CA GLN A 93 -8.44 17.77 7.07
C GLN A 93 -6.98 17.45 7.43
N LYS A 94 -6.48 18.01 8.54
CA LYS A 94 -5.15 17.68 9.07
C LYS A 94 -5.06 16.22 9.49
N ALA A 95 -6.06 15.71 10.21
CA ALA A 95 -6.11 14.31 10.63
C ALA A 95 -6.14 13.36 9.42
N GLN A 96 -6.90 13.69 8.38
CA GLN A 96 -6.97 12.89 7.15
C GLN A 96 -5.61 12.82 6.45
N ARG A 97 -4.90 13.95 6.30
CA ARG A 97 -3.55 13.95 5.72
C ARG A 97 -2.57 13.08 6.49
N ILE A 98 -2.57 13.18 7.82
CA ILE A 98 -1.69 12.36 8.67
C ILE A 98 -1.97 10.86 8.50
N ILE A 99 -3.25 10.48 8.38
CA ILE A 99 -3.64 9.08 8.16
C ILE A 99 -3.21 8.61 6.76
N GLU A 100 -3.44 9.41 5.72
CA GLU A 100 -3.02 9.09 4.35
C GLU A 100 -1.51 8.93 4.25
N GLU A 101 -0.73 9.83 4.87
CA GLU A 101 0.73 9.75 4.93
C GLU A 101 1.21 8.50 5.65
N ARG A 102 0.59 8.12 6.78
CA ARG A 102 0.93 6.89 7.50
C ARG A 102 0.65 5.64 6.69
N ILE A 103 -0.50 5.58 6.00
CA ILE A 103 -0.85 4.46 5.13
C ILE A 103 0.16 4.36 3.97
N GLN A 104 0.54 5.48 3.38
CA GLN A 104 1.55 5.51 2.32
C GLN A 104 2.92 5.06 2.83
N ALA A 105 3.34 5.51 4.01
CA ALA A 105 4.60 5.11 4.62
C ALA A 105 4.62 3.60 4.93
N GLU A 106 3.54 3.07 5.51
CA GLU A 106 3.43 1.65 5.86
C GLU A 106 3.41 0.76 4.60
N THR A 107 2.66 1.16 3.57
CA THR A 107 2.63 0.43 2.29
C THR A 107 3.99 0.46 1.58
N ALA A 108 4.70 1.58 1.62
CA ALA A 108 6.06 1.70 1.09
C ALA A 108 7.07 0.83 1.87
N GLU A 109 6.98 0.79 3.20
CA GLU A 109 7.83 -0.07 4.03
C GLU A 109 7.59 -1.55 3.74
N ARG A 110 6.31 -1.96 3.61
CA ARG A 110 5.94 -3.34 3.23
C ARG A 110 6.48 -3.71 1.85
N MET A 111 6.28 -2.86 0.84
CA MET A 111 6.86 -3.06 -0.49
C MET A 111 8.37 -3.24 -0.42
N ARG A 112 9.06 -2.41 0.38
CA ARG A 112 10.51 -2.51 0.56
C ARG A 112 10.91 -3.86 1.17
N LYS A 113 10.19 -4.36 2.17
CA LYS A 113 10.46 -5.66 2.81
C LYS A 113 10.30 -6.81 1.81
N ILE A 114 9.20 -6.84 1.05
CA ILE A 114 8.96 -7.85 0.01
C ILE A 114 10.11 -7.87 -1.01
N LYS A 115 10.47 -6.70 -1.55
CA LYS A 115 11.58 -6.58 -2.51
C LYS A 115 12.91 -7.08 -1.93
N GLN A 116 13.19 -6.79 -0.66
CA GLN A 116 14.39 -7.28 0.01
C GLN A 116 14.39 -8.80 0.17
N GLU A 117 13.25 -9.42 0.50
CA GLU A 117 13.15 -10.87 0.63
C GLU A 117 13.29 -11.58 -0.72
N VAL A 118 12.61 -11.10 -1.76
CA VAL A 118 12.70 -11.68 -3.11
C VAL A 118 14.15 -11.61 -3.61
N ARG A 119 14.84 -10.48 -3.41
CA ARG A 119 16.27 -10.34 -3.74
C ARG A 119 17.14 -11.33 -2.99
N LYS A 120 16.92 -11.55 -1.70
CA LYS A 120 17.69 -12.55 -0.93
C LYS A 120 17.51 -13.96 -1.51
N ILE A 121 16.29 -14.32 -1.92
CA ILE A 121 16.02 -15.62 -2.55
C ILE A 121 16.73 -15.71 -3.89
N ALA A 122 16.66 -14.66 -4.71
CA ALA A 122 17.36 -14.59 -5.98
C ALA A 122 18.89 -14.73 -5.82
N ASP A 123 19.47 -14.04 -4.84
CA ASP A 123 20.91 -14.13 -4.52
C ASP A 123 21.32 -15.54 -4.12
N VAL A 124 20.47 -16.28 -3.37
CA VAL A 124 20.74 -17.68 -3.01
C VAL A 124 20.70 -18.57 -4.25
N ARG A 125 19.67 -18.41 -5.09
CA ARG A 125 19.53 -19.19 -6.32
C ARG A 125 20.69 -18.94 -7.29
N TRP A 126 21.09 -17.68 -7.47
CA TRP A 126 22.22 -17.30 -8.30
C TRP A 126 23.54 -17.85 -7.77
N ARG A 127 23.77 -17.78 -6.45
CA ARG A 127 24.97 -18.38 -5.82
C ARG A 127 25.04 -19.90 -5.99
N ALA A 128 23.90 -20.59 -5.88
CA ALA A 128 23.85 -22.03 -6.10
C ALA A 128 24.23 -22.38 -7.55
N PHE A 129 23.65 -21.66 -8.52
CA PHE A 129 23.98 -21.80 -9.94
C PHE A 129 25.47 -21.54 -10.22
N LEU A 130 26.02 -20.43 -9.72
CA LEU A 130 27.45 -20.12 -9.88
C LEU A 130 28.37 -21.15 -9.21
N SER A 131 27.94 -21.78 -8.12
CA SER A 131 28.72 -22.81 -7.44
C SER A 131 28.86 -24.07 -8.31
N ASP A 132 27.75 -24.53 -8.88
CA ASP A 132 27.69 -25.70 -9.77
C ASP A 132 28.59 -25.50 -11.01
N MET A 133 28.45 -24.34 -11.65
CA MET A 133 29.26 -23.93 -12.81
C MET A 133 30.77 -23.88 -12.50
N ASN A 134 31.13 -23.40 -11.30
CA ASN A 134 32.52 -23.33 -10.87
C ASN A 134 33.10 -24.72 -10.56
N GLU A 135 32.31 -25.64 -10.01
CA GLU A 135 32.74 -27.00 -9.73
C GLU A 135 33.07 -27.75 -11.03
N GLU A 136 32.19 -27.65 -12.02
CA GLU A 136 32.39 -28.22 -13.35
C GLU A 136 33.65 -27.62 -14.02
N ARG A 137 33.85 -26.29 -13.93
CA ARG A 137 35.06 -25.61 -14.43
C ARG A 137 36.33 -26.14 -13.77
N GLN A 138 36.30 -26.37 -12.46
CA GLN A 138 37.43 -26.93 -11.74
C GLN A 138 37.74 -28.36 -12.19
N GLU A 139 36.72 -29.17 -12.47
CA GLU A 139 36.92 -30.53 -12.98
C GLU A 139 37.59 -30.54 -14.36
N THR A 140 37.12 -29.72 -15.30
CA THR A 140 37.71 -29.59 -16.65
C THR A 140 39.17 -29.15 -16.56
N GLU A 141 39.50 -28.18 -15.70
CA GLU A 141 40.88 -27.73 -15.48
C GLU A 141 41.76 -28.78 -14.79
N ARG A 142 41.21 -29.56 -13.84
CA ARG A 142 41.94 -30.68 -13.22
C ARG A 142 42.27 -31.76 -14.27
N ARG A 143 41.33 -32.06 -15.16
CA ARG A 143 41.53 -33.02 -16.26
C ARG A 143 42.61 -32.52 -17.22
N ARG A 144 42.56 -31.24 -17.61
CA ARG A 144 43.58 -30.58 -18.45
C ARG A 144 44.97 -30.68 -17.83
N LYS A 145 45.12 -30.31 -16.55
CA LYS A 145 46.40 -30.42 -15.82
C LYS A 145 46.91 -31.87 -15.71
N ARG A 146 46.02 -32.87 -15.68
CA ARG A 146 46.43 -34.28 -15.67
C ARG A 146 47.01 -34.72 -17.01
N ILE A 147 46.36 -34.34 -18.12
CA ILE A 147 46.87 -34.64 -19.47
C ILE A 147 48.18 -33.89 -19.72
N GLN A 148 48.26 -32.62 -19.34
CA GLN A 148 49.48 -31.82 -19.48
C GLN A 148 50.68 -32.46 -18.77
N ARG A 149 50.51 -32.89 -17.51
CA ARG A 149 51.58 -33.59 -16.78
C ARG A 149 52.03 -34.87 -17.47
N ARG A 150 51.12 -35.62 -18.10
CA ARG A 150 51.45 -36.83 -18.86
C ARG A 150 52.26 -36.49 -20.11
N ILE A 151 51.89 -35.42 -20.82
CA ILE A 151 52.64 -34.90 -21.97
C ILE A 151 54.05 -34.51 -21.54
N ASP A 152 54.19 -33.71 -20.49
CA ASP A 152 55.48 -33.24 -19.98
C ASP A 152 56.38 -34.42 -19.58
N GLN A 153 55.80 -35.44 -18.93
CA GLN A 153 56.51 -36.66 -18.55
C GLN A 153 57.00 -37.44 -19.77
N ILE A 154 56.14 -37.69 -20.77
CA ILE A 154 56.51 -38.41 -21.99
C ILE A 154 57.59 -37.64 -22.76
N GLN A 155 57.48 -36.30 -22.84
CA GLN A 155 58.50 -35.46 -23.47
C GLN A 155 59.85 -35.56 -22.76
N ALA A 156 59.86 -35.57 -21.42
CA ALA A 156 61.08 -35.75 -20.64
C ALA A 156 61.70 -37.14 -20.86
N ASP A 157 60.88 -38.20 -20.95
CA ASP A 157 61.35 -39.57 -21.19
C ASP A 157 61.90 -39.76 -22.62
N ILE A 158 61.29 -39.13 -23.63
CA ILE A 158 61.84 -39.06 -24.99
C ILE A 158 63.22 -38.40 -24.97
N LYS A 159 63.33 -37.22 -24.35
CA LYS A 159 64.60 -36.48 -24.27
C LYS A 159 65.71 -37.28 -23.59
N LYS A 160 65.38 -38.04 -22.54
CA LYS A 160 66.34 -38.91 -21.83
C LYS A 160 66.80 -40.08 -22.71
N GLU A 161 65.88 -40.72 -23.43
CA GLU A 161 66.22 -41.87 -24.30
C GLU A 161 67.02 -41.41 -25.54
N GLU A 162 66.75 -40.22 -26.08
CA GLU A 162 67.55 -39.59 -27.15
C GLU A 162 68.99 -39.27 -26.70
N GLN A 163 69.18 -38.91 -25.44
CA GLN A 163 70.50 -38.60 -24.85
C GLN A 163 71.29 -39.83 -24.39
N ASN A 164 70.71 -41.03 -24.54
CA ASN A 164 71.35 -42.28 -24.13
C ASN A 164 72.46 -42.69 -25.13
N VAL A 165 73.55 -43.28 -24.63
CA VAL A 165 74.73 -43.67 -25.43
C VAL A 165 74.38 -44.74 -26.49
N GLN A 166 73.37 -45.58 -26.21
CA GLN A 166 72.76 -46.50 -27.17
C GLN A 166 71.22 -46.39 -27.11
N PRO A 167 70.60 -45.55 -27.96
CA PRO A 167 69.15 -45.36 -27.97
C PRO A 167 68.40 -46.60 -28.45
N ILE A 168 67.31 -46.98 -27.76
CA ILE A 168 66.44 -48.07 -28.21
C ILE A 168 65.35 -47.50 -29.15
N SER A 169 65.52 -47.72 -30.45
CA SER A 169 64.61 -47.20 -31.50
C SER A 169 63.14 -47.59 -31.30
N GLU A 170 62.86 -48.83 -30.92
CA GLU A 170 61.48 -49.31 -30.67
C GLU A 170 60.85 -48.62 -29.45
N ARG A 171 61.65 -48.29 -28.43
CA ARG A 171 61.17 -47.58 -27.24
C ARG A 171 60.86 -46.12 -27.57
N LEU A 172 61.73 -45.44 -28.30
CA LEU A 172 61.48 -44.10 -28.83
C LEU A 172 60.19 -44.06 -29.65
N ARG A 173 60.00 -45.02 -30.58
CA ARG A 173 58.78 -45.14 -31.38
C ARG A 173 57.51 -45.24 -30.53
N ARG A 174 57.54 -46.02 -29.44
CA ARG A 174 56.41 -46.14 -28.50
C ARG A 174 56.14 -44.83 -27.75
N PHE A 175 57.18 -44.14 -27.28
CA PHE A 175 57.01 -42.85 -26.61
C PHE A 175 56.48 -41.78 -27.56
N THR A 176 56.98 -41.71 -28.80
CA THR A 176 56.50 -40.77 -29.82
C THR A 176 55.03 -41.03 -30.16
N ALA A 177 54.62 -42.30 -30.33
CA ALA A 177 53.22 -42.66 -30.58
C ALA A 177 52.30 -42.33 -29.38
N SER A 178 52.79 -42.55 -28.16
CA SER A 178 52.09 -42.17 -26.92
C SER A 178 51.94 -40.65 -26.81
N LEU A 179 52.99 -39.88 -27.13
CA LEU A 179 52.96 -38.42 -27.14
C LEU A 179 51.96 -37.87 -28.15
N GLN A 180 51.95 -38.40 -29.38
CA GLN A 180 50.99 -38.01 -30.41
C GLN A 180 49.55 -38.25 -29.95
N THR A 181 49.29 -39.38 -29.29
CA THR A 181 47.97 -39.70 -28.74
C THR A 181 47.54 -38.69 -27.67
N GLU A 182 48.42 -38.35 -26.72
CA GLU A 182 48.10 -37.39 -25.67
C GLU A 182 47.94 -35.96 -26.21
N LEU A 183 48.72 -35.55 -27.21
CA LEU A 183 48.56 -34.24 -27.88
C LEU A 183 47.21 -34.13 -28.59
N VAL A 184 46.77 -35.18 -29.30
CA VAL A 184 45.43 -35.22 -29.92
C VAL A 184 44.34 -35.17 -28.85
N ASN A 185 44.50 -35.90 -27.75
CA ASN A 185 43.57 -35.86 -26.62
C ASN A 185 43.51 -34.46 -25.98
N MET A 186 44.65 -33.76 -25.90
CA MET A 186 44.75 -32.38 -25.39
C MET A 186 44.03 -31.40 -26.32
N GLY A 187 44.29 -31.46 -27.62
CA GLY A 187 43.60 -30.61 -28.61
C GLY A 187 42.08 -30.79 -28.60
N ARG A 188 41.60 -32.05 -28.55
CA ARG A 188 40.17 -32.36 -28.42
C ARG A 188 39.55 -31.90 -27.09
N LEU A 189 40.36 -31.78 -26.04
CA LEU A 189 39.88 -31.26 -24.75
C LEU A 189 39.81 -29.73 -24.79
N GLU A 190 40.77 -29.06 -25.42
CA GLU A 190 40.76 -27.60 -25.56
C GLU A 190 39.64 -27.12 -26.48
N GLU A 191 39.36 -27.82 -27.58
CA GLU A 191 38.23 -27.52 -28.46
C GLU A 191 36.89 -27.63 -27.71
N ARG A 192 36.66 -28.75 -27.02
CA ARG A 192 35.47 -28.93 -26.16
C ARG A 192 35.36 -27.86 -25.08
N ARG A 193 36.47 -27.49 -24.43
CA ARG A 193 36.46 -26.42 -23.42
C ARG A 193 36.01 -25.08 -24.00
N MET A 194 36.45 -24.74 -25.21
CA MET A 194 36.04 -23.50 -25.87
C MET A 194 34.56 -23.50 -26.22
N GLU A 195 34.01 -24.65 -26.60
CA GLU A 195 32.58 -24.84 -26.86
C GLU A 195 31.77 -24.77 -25.57
N GLU A 196 32.16 -25.55 -24.54
CA GLU A 196 31.58 -25.51 -23.19
C GLU A 196 31.61 -24.08 -22.62
N GLU A 197 32.69 -23.31 -22.79
CA GLU A 197 32.75 -21.91 -22.31
C GLU A 197 31.74 -21.00 -23.02
N ARG A 198 31.46 -21.23 -24.31
CA ARG A 198 30.43 -20.49 -25.04
C ARG A 198 29.04 -20.85 -24.54
N GLU A 199 28.74 -22.15 -24.45
CA GLU A 199 27.48 -22.66 -23.94
C GLU A 199 27.21 -22.16 -22.52
N ARG A 200 28.24 -22.11 -21.67
CA ARG A 200 28.17 -21.57 -20.32
C ARG A 200 27.83 -20.10 -20.27
N LYS A 201 28.43 -19.26 -21.11
CA LYS A 201 28.08 -17.84 -21.20
C LYS A 201 26.63 -17.66 -21.65
N GLU A 202 26.20 -18.43 -22.64
CA GLU A 202 24.80 -18.41 -23.07
C GLU A 202 23.85 -18.87 -21.96
N GLN A 203 24.24 -19.90 -21.20
CA GLN A 203 23.46 -20.43 -20.09
C GLN A 203 23.38 -19.45 -18.92
N GLU A 204 24.50 -18.79 -18.57
CA GLU A 204 24.54 -17.72 -17.56
C GLU A 204 23.61 -16.57 -17.94
N GLU A 205 23.62 -16.14 -19.20
CA GLU A 205 22.71 -15.10 -19.69
C GLU A 205 21.24 -15.55 -19.69
N ARG A 206 20.95 -16.82 -20.04
CA ARG A 206 19.60 -17.38 -20.00
C ARG A 206 19.08 -17.42 -18.57
N GLU A 207 19.85 -17.98 -17.64
CA GLU A 207 19.47 -18.04 -16.23
C GLU A 207 19.36 -16.66 -15.60
N GLN A 208 20.20 -15.70 -15.99
CA GLN A 208 20.06 -14.32 -15.53
C GLN A 208 18.73 -13.72 -15.99
N ARG A 209 18.36 -13.90 -17.27
CA ARG A 209 17.05 -13.44 -17.78
C ARG A 209 15.89 -14.13 -17.08
N ASP A 210 15.96 -15.45 -16.89
CA ASP A 210 14.92 -16.23 -16.23
C ASP A 210 14.79 -15.82 -14.75
N LEU A 211 15.90 -15.50 -14.09
CA LEU A 211 15.91 -14.99 -12.72
C LEU A 211 15.29 -13.60 -12.64
N ASP A 212 15.59 -12.69 -13.56
CA ASP A 212 15.00 -11.35 -13.62
C ASP A 212 13.48 -11.43 -13.84
N ILE A 213 13.02 -12.29 -14.75
CA ILE A 213 11.60 -12.57 -14.98
C ILE A 213 10.97 -13.09 -13.69
N TRP A 214 11.60 -14.09 -13.05
CA TRP A 214 11.11 -14.68 -11.80
C TRP A 214 11.02 -13.65 -10.67
N ILE A 215 12.01 -12.74 -10.53
CA ILE A 215 11.97 -11.67 -9.52
C ILE A 215 10.74 -10.78 -9.74
N GLN A 216 10.47 -10.38 -10.99
CA GLN A 216 9.32 -9.54 -11.30
C GLN A 216 8.01 -10.27 -10.97
N GLU A 217 7.85 -11.52 -11.40
CA GLU A 217 6.64 -12.30 -11.15
C GLU A 217 6.41 -12.55 -9.66
N GLU A 218 7.46 -12.90 -8.92
CA GLU A 218 7.40 -13.17 -7.48
C GLU A 218 7.09 -11.89 -6.68
N GLU A 219 7.68 -10.74 -7.05
CA GLU A 219 7.32 -9.43 -6.45
C GLU A 219 5.84 -9.13 -6.68
N GLN A 220 5.34 -9.29 -7.91
CA GLN A 220 3.92 -9.05 -8.23
C GLN A 220 2.99 -10.01 -7.48
N ARG A 221 3.33 -11.29 -7.41
CA ARG A 221 2.53 -12.30 -6.69
C ARG A 221 2.39 -11.93 -5.22
N ARG A 222 3.50 -11.66 -4.53
CA ARG A 222 3.48 -11.30 -3.10
C ARG A 222 2.73 -10.00 -2.83
N LEU A 223 2.89 -8.99 -3.69
CA LEU A 223 2.13 -7.75 -3.62
C LEU A 223 0.62 -7.98 -3.81
N SER A 224 0.23 -8.94 -4.65
CA SER A 224 -1.18 -9.25 -4.90
C SER A 224 -1.84 -10.10 -3.81
N GLU A 225 -1.07 -10.97 -3.13
CA GLU A 225 -1.52 -11.84 -2.06
C GLU A 225 -1.68 -11.08 -0.73
N GLU A 226 -0.79 -10.13 -0.44
CA GLU A 226 -0.90 -9.23 0.70
C GLU A 226 -1.90 -8.10 0.44
N LYS A 227 -3.17 -8.44 0.22
CA LYS A 227 -4.25 -7.44 0.30
C LYS A 227 -4.25 -6.85 1.71
N PRO A 228 -4.35 -5.52 1.85
CA PRO A 228 -4.31 -4.91 3.16
C PRO A 228 -5.44 -5.50 4.02
N LYS A 229 -5.13 -5.86 5.27
CA LYS A 229 -6.13 -6.14 6.32
C LYS A 229 -6.90 -4.87 6.74
N ASN A 230 -7.16 -3.97 5.78
CA ASN A 230 -7.91 -2.77 6.01
C ASN A 230 -9.37 -3.16 5.89
N LEU A 231 -10.04 -3.22 7.04
CA LEU A 231 -11.49 -3.42 7.13
C LEU A 231 -12.29 -2.38 6.33
N LEU A 232 -11.65 -1.29 5.90
CA LEU A 232 -12.24 -0.23 5.10
C LEU A 232 -11.28 0.22 3.99
N SER A 233 -11.71 0.07 2.73
CA SER A 233 -11.14 0.76 1.55
C SER A 233 -11.02 2.28 1.81
N PRO A 234 -10.12 3.03 1.15
CA PRO A 234 -10.12 4.50 1.20
C PRO A 234 -11.51 5.12 0.98
N ASP A 235 -12.33 4.49 0.13
CA ASP A 235 -13.70 4.90 -0.12
C ASP A 235 -14.60 4.63 1.08
N HIS A 236 -14.38 3.53 1.80
CA HIS A 236 -15.13 3.23 3.01
C HIS A 236 -14.74 4.14 4.17
N ILE A 237 -13.46 4.53 4.27
CA ILE A 237 -13.01 5.53 5.27
C ILE A 237 -13.73 6.85 4.99
N LYS A 238 -13.78 7.29 3.73
CA LYS A 238 -14.56 8.48 3.31
C LYS A 238 -16.05 8.35 3.62
N ILE A 239 -16.64 7.18 3.37
CA ILE A 239 -18.06 6.93 3.68
C ILE A 239 -18.31 6.98 5.18
N VAL A 240 -17.46 6.35 6.00
CA VAL A 240 -17.63 6.35 7.47
C VAL A 240 -17.33 7.72 8.05
N THR A 241 -16.35 8.47 7.54
CA THR A 241 -16.12 9.86 7.99
C THR A 241 -17.32 10.75 7.63
N MET A 242 -17.87 10.64 6.42
CA MET A 242 -19.10 11.36 6.06
C MET A 242 -20.31 10.92 6.90
N LEU A 243 -20.43 9.63 7.22
CA LEU A 243 -21.49 9.12 8.11
C LEU A 243 -21.31 9.66 9.53
N THR A 244 -20.08 9.73 10.05
CA THR A 244 -19.80 10.35 11.36
C THR A 244 -20.07 11.84 11.37
N MET A 245 -19.79 12.57 10.29
CA MET A 245 -20.18 13.98 10.13
C MET A 245 -21.70 14.16 10.16
N PHE A 246 -22.44 13.28 9.49
CA PHE A 246 -23.91 13.28 9.51
C PHE A 246 -24.46 12.98 10.92
N MET A 247 -23.87 12.03 11.63
CA MET A 247 -24.29 11.65 12.99
C MET A 247 -23.91 12.70 14.05
N LEU A 248 -22.76 13.37 13.90
CA LEU A 248 -22.36 14.51 14.74
C LEU A 248 -23.25 15.73 14.48
N GLY A 249 -23.65 15.99 13.23
CA GLY A 249 -24.58 17.06 12.86
C GLY A 249 -26.01 16.86 13.37
N ILE A 250 -26.42 15.62 13.63
CA ILE A 250 -27.76 15.29 14.15
C ILE A 250 -27.83 15.33 15.69
N GLY A 251 -26.71 15.53 16.40
CA GLY A 251 -26.71 15.57 17.87
C GLY A 251 -27.16 14.24 18.50
N ALA A 252 -26.92 13.12 17.83
CA ALA A 252 -27.09 11.83 18.45
C ALA A 252 -25.93 11.61 19.44
N THR A 253 -26.27 11.42 20.71
CA THR A 253 -25.41 11.18 21.88
C THR A 253 -24.51 9.92 21.79
N PHE A 254 -24.34 9.34 20.61
CA PHE A 254 -23.58 8.12 20.33
C PHE A 254 -22.18 8.35 19.73
N ALA A 255 -21.72 9.61 19.66
CA ALA A 255 -20.41 9.96 19.10
C ALA A 255 -19.19 9.19 19.71
N PRO A 256 -19.15 8.86 21.02
CA PRO A 256 -17.99 8.17 21.58
C PRO A 256 -17.89 6.69 21.18
N ALA A 257 -19.01 6.03 20.87
CA ALA A 257 -19.03 4.60 20.54
C ALA A 257 -18.59 4.32 19.09
N LEU A 258 -18.78 5.29 18.17
CA LEU A 258 -18.41 5.15 16.76
C LEU A 258 -16.90 5.35 16.51
N LEU A 259 -16.21 6.11 17.37
CA LEU A 259 -14.74 6.22 17.34
C LEU A 259 -14.05 4.88 17.65
N ALA A 260 -14.66 4.03 18.49
CA ALA A 260 -14.16 2.68 18.75
C ALA A 260 -14.37 1.73 17.55
N PHE A 261 -15.38 1.98 16.71
CA PHE A 261 -15.63 1.23 15.47
C PHE A 261 -14.69 1.63 14.33
N LEU A 262 -14.15 2.85 14.34
CA LEU A 262 -13.15 3.32 13.39
C LEU A 262 -11.77 2.67 13.62
N PHE A 263 -11.50 2.13 14.81
CA PHE A 263 -10.22 1.52 15.18
C PHE A 263 -10.38 0.21 15.96
N PRO A 264 -10.94 -0.86 15.36
CA PRO A 264 -11.17 -2.13 16.07
C PRO A 264 -9.90 -2.93 16.39
N ALA A 265 -8.72 -2.47 15.94
CA ALA A 265 -7.45 -3.18 16.09
C ALA A 265 -6.27 -2.28 16.53
N ALA A 266 -6.54 -1.09 17.08
CA ALA A 266 -5.47 -0.30 17.69
C ALA A 266 -5.11 -0.90 19.05
N PRO A 267 -3.84 -1.26 19.34
CA PRO A 267 -3.43 -1.63 20.68
C PRO A 267 -3.84 -0.50 21.63
N ALA A 268 -4.33 -0.86 22.83
CA ALA A 268 -5.01 0.03 23.80
C ALA A 268 -4.28 1.34 24.20
N VAL A 269 -3.06 1.54 23.69
CA VAL A 269 -2.22 2.73 23.85
C VAL A 269 -2.57 3.84 22.83
N GLU A 270 -3.08 3.51 21.64
CA GLU A 270 -3.33 4.52 20.57
C GLU A 270 -4.74 5.13 20.60
N THR A 271 -5.74 4.42 21.16
CA THR A 271 -7.03 5.02 21.53
C THR A 271 -6.87 6.05 22.65
N GLY A 272 -5.87 5.82 23.53
CA GLY A 272 -5.44 6.78 24.54
C GLY A 272 -4.88 8.07 23.94
N LEU A 273 -4.15 8.01 22.83
CA LEU A 273 -3.59 9.20 22.18
C LEU A 273 -4.65 10.05 21.49
N ALA A 274 -5.55 9.43 20.73
CA ALA A 274 -6.66 10.16 20.10
C ALA A 274 -7.60 10.78 21.16
N ALA A 275 -7.90 10.03 22.23
CA ALA A 275 -8.71 10.53 23.35
C ALA A 275 -7.99 11.59 24.20
N THR A 276 -6.68 11.52 24.38
CA THR A 276 -5.89 12.55 25.10
C THR A 276 -5.66 13.79 24.26
N ILE A 277 -5.52 13.66 22.94
CA ILE A 277 -5.45 14.83 22.05
C ILE A 277 -6.81 15.54 22.03
N LEU A 278 -7.91 14.80 21.90
CA LEU A 278 -9.27 15.36 21.98
C LEU A 278 -9.58 15.95 23.36
N SER A 279 -9.22 15.28 24.46
CA SER A 279 -9.50 15.79 25.82
C SER A 279 -8.64 17.00 26.19
N ARG A 280 -7.40 17.06 25.72
CA ARG A 280 -6.48 18.18 25.97
C ARG A 280 -6.83 19.40 25.11
N PHE A 281 -7.40 19.19 23.92
CA PHE A 281 -8.01 20.27 23.12
C PHE A 281 -9.26 20.84 23.80
N LEU A 282 -10.15 19.97 24.29
CA LEU A 282 -11.38 20.39 24.98
C LEU A 282 -11.12 21.04 26.35
N ALA A 283 -10.02 20.70 27.03
CA ALA A 283 -9.65 21.27 28.33
C ALA A 283 -8.93 22.64 28.23
N ALA A 284 -8.32 22.97 27.10
CA ALA A 284 -7.58 24.22 26.90
C ALA A 284 -8.50 25.47 26.77
N GLU A 285 -9.78 25.28 26.47
CA GLU A 285 -10.75 26.37 26.26
C GLU A 285 -11.77 26.55 27.39
N GLY A 286 -11.49 26.03 28.60
CA GLY A 286 -12.30 26.34 29.78
C GLY A 286 -13.69 25.67 29.82
N TRP A 287 -13.95 24.67 28.97
CA TRP A 287 -15.14 23.82 29.08
C TRP A 287 -14.95 22.79 30.20
N GLY A 288 -15.16 23.24 31.44
CA GLY A 288 -15.17 22.38 32.62
C GLY A 288 -16.37 21.43 32.60
N PHE A 289 -16.25 20.28 31.93
CA PHE A 289 -17.17 19.15 32.10
C PHE A 289 -16.46 17.95 32.70
N VAL A 290 -16.65 17.82 34.02
CA VAL A 290 -16.26 16.71 34.92
C VAL A 290 -16.77 15.33 34.47
N TRP A 291 -17.51 15.23 33.36
CA TRP A 291 -18.19 14.01 32.91
C TRP A 291 -17.38 13.12 31.95
N VAL A 292 -16.33 13.64 31.29
CA VAL A 292 -15.53 12.82 30.36
C VAL A 292 -14.65 11.82 31.11
N ALA A 293 -14.10 12.19 32.27
CA ALA A 293 -13.30 11.29 33.10
C ALA A 293 -14.15 10.14 33.70
N ALA A 294 -15.40 10.40 34.07
CA ALA A 294 -16.28 9.38 34.63
C ALA A 294 -16.71 8.33 33.59
N GLY A 295 -16.91 8.74 32.33
CA GLY A 295 -17.26 7.82 31.24
C GLY A 295 -16.11 6.87 30.86
N VAL A 296 -14.87 7.37 30.81
CA VAL A 296 -13.68 6.57 30.48
C VAL A 296 -13.34 5.58 31.59
N VAL A 297 -13.46 5.97 32.87
CA VAL A 297 -13.23 5.06 34.01
C VAL A 297 -14.32 3.97 34.08
N LYS A 298 -15.58 4.30 33.75
CA LYS A 298 -16.67 3.33 33.75
C LYS A 298 -16.58 2.35 32.57
N ALA A 299 -16.12 2.80 31.41
CA ALA A 299 -15.84 1.93 30.26
C ALA A 299 -14.63 1.01 30.50
N ALA A 300 -13.56 1.52 31.11
CA ALA A 300 -12.38 0.73 31.48
C ALA A 300 -12.69 -0.31 32.57
N ALA A 301 -13.57 0.02 33.52
CA ALA A 301 -14.06 -0.92 34.54
C ALA A 301 -14.97 -2.01 33.95
N LEU A 302 -15.79 -1.68 32.94
CA LEU A 302 -16.63 -2.67 32.24
C LEU A 302 -15.84 -3.63 31.36
N THR A 303 -14.67 -3.22 30.84
CA THR A 303 -13.77 -4.11 30.08
C THR A 303 -12.88 -5.03 30.95
N ARG A 304 -12.90 -4.89 32.28
CA ARG A 304 -12.17 -5.79 33.20
C ARG A 304 -13.05 -6.81 33.93
N CYS A 305 -14.33 -6.91 33.59
CA CYS A 305 -15.21 -7.96 34.11
C CYS A 305 -15.82 -8.75 32.96
N SER A 306 -15.10 -9.78 32.50
CA SER A 306 -15.61 -11.15 32.31
C SER A 306 -14.56 -11.97 31.54
N ILE A 307 -13.60 -12.50 32.29
CA ILE A 307 -13.00 -13.80 31.99
C ILE A 307 -13.07 -14.57 33.31
N GLN A 308 -14.14 -15.34 33.46
CA GLN A 308 -14.09 -16.64 34.12
C GLN A 308 -14.20 -17.68 33.02
#